data_AF-A0A3G2L5Q7-F1
#
_entry.id   AF-A0A3G2L5Q7-F1
#
_cell.length_a   1.000
_cell.length_b   1.000
_cell.length_c   1.000
_cell.angle_alpha   90.00
_cell.angle_beta   90.00
_cell.angle_gamma   90.00
#
_symmetry.space_group_name_H-M   'P 1'
#
loop_
_entity.id
_entity.type
_entity.pdbx_description
1 polymer ?
#
loop_
_entity_poly.entity_id
_entity_poly.type
_entity_poly.pdbx_seq_one_letter_code
_entity_poly.pdbx_strand_id
1 'polypeptide(L)'
;MTETIGIMAGIFTTIAAIPQIVRAIKNRGVKDVSPFMFIILIIGVSLWTWYGFLKNDLPIIITNGISTLFNAIMLLLIIKYRDIK
;
A
#
# COMPACT_ATOMS: atom_id res chain seq x y z
N MET A 1 1.42 19.94 16.03
CA MET A 1 0.18 19.12 16.08
C MET A 1 -0.11 18.46 14.74
N THR A 2 -0.13 19.21 13.64
CA THR A 2 -0.31 18.69 12.27
C THR A 2 0.74 17.63 11.87
N GLU A 3 2.01 17.90 12.16
CA GLU A 3 3.12 16.98 11.86
C GLU A 3 3.00 15.64 12.61
N THR A 4 2.69 15.68 13.90
CA THR A 4 2.44 14.49 14.72
C THR A 4 1.28 13.65 14.18
N ILE A 5 0.17 14.31 13.80
CA ILE A 5 -0.99 13.63 13.22
C ILE A 5 -0.63 13.00 11.88
N GLY A 6 0.12 13.71 11.03
CA GLY A 6 0.60 13.18 9.73
C GLY A 6 1.50 11.96 9.89
N ILE A 7 2.43 11.99 10.84
CA ILE A 7 3.30 10.85 11.16
C ILE A 7 2.48 9.67 11.69
N MET A 8 1.58 9.90 12.64
CA MET A 8 0.73 8.84 13.20
C MET A 8 -0.17 8.22 12.12
N ALA A 9 -0.81 9.05 11.31
CA ALA A 9 -1.62 8.58 10.18
C ALA A 9 -0.78 7.69 9.26
N GLY A 10 0.41 8.15 8.89
CA GLY A 10 1.37 7.40 8.10
C GLY A 10 1.75 6.03 8.66
N ILE A 11 2.04 5.97 9.97
CA ILE A 11 2.38 4.73 10.67
C ILE A 11 1.19 3.77 10.63
N PHE A 12 -0.01 4.22 11.00
CA PHE A 12 -1.18 3.35 11.04
C PHE A 12 -1.57 2.85 9.65
N THR A 13 -1.55 3.68 8.61
CA THR A 13 -1.86 3.26 7.24
C THR A 13 -0.81 2.29 6.68
N THR A 14 0.46 2.49 7.04
CA THR A 14 1.55 1.59 6.64
C THR A 14 1.40 0.22 7.31
N ILE A 15 1.24 0.19 8.64
CA ILE A 15 1.12 -1.06 9.40
C ILE A 15 -0.14 -1.83 9.00
N ALA A 16 -1.23 -1.16 8.61
CA ALA A 16 -2.47 -1.81 8.19
C ALA A 16 -2.30 -2.77 7.00
N ALA A 17 -1.33 -2.53 6.10
CA ALA A 17 -1.07 -3.42 4.97
C ALA A 17 -0.27 -4.68 5.37
N ILE A 18 0.49 -4.64 6.47
CA ILE A 18 1.38 -5.73 6.89
C ILE A 18 0.60 -7.02 7.20
N PRO A 19 -0.49 -7.03 7.99
CA PRO A 19 -1.26 -8.25 8.25
C PRO A 19 -1.77 -8.92 6.97
N GLN A 20 -2.17 -8.12 5.97
CA GLN A 20 -2.67 -8.65 4.71
C GLN A 20 -1.54 -9.27 3.87
N ILE A 21 -0.36 -8.65 3.83
CA ILE A 21 0.86 -9.19 3.19
C ILE A 21 1.27 -10.50 3.87
N VAL A 22 1.33 -10.52 5.21
CA VAL A 22 1.67 -11.72 5.99
C VAL A 22 0.67 -12.85 5.72
N ARG A 23 -0.63 -12.56 5.67
CA ARG A 23 -1.66 -13.56 5.33
C ARG A 23 -1.48 -14.10 3.91
N ALA A 24 -1.19 -13.23 2.96
CA ALA A 24 -0.95 -13.62 1.56
C ALA A 24 0.29 -14.52 1.44
N ILE A 25 1.39 -14.23 2.15
CA ILE A 25 2.61 -15.05 2.13
C ILE A 25 2.40 -16.39 2.84
N LYS A 26 1.88 -16.37 4.08
CA LYS A 26 1.80 -17.56 4.94
C LYS A 26 0.74 -18.55 4.48
N ASN A 27 -0.44 -18.04 4.12
CA ASN A 27 -1.59 -18.89 3.84
C ASN A 27 -1.86 -19.03 2.34
N ARG A 28 -1.09 -18.34 1.48
CA ARG A 28 -1.38 -18.19 0.04
C ARG A 28 -2.82 -17.72 -0.23
N GLY A 29 -3.42 -17.04 0.75
CA GLY A 29 -4.86 -16.72 0.79
C GLY A 29 -5.19 -15.45 0.01
N VAL A 30 -5.10 -15.53 -1.32
CA VAL A 30 -5.37 -14.40 -2.24
C VAL A 30 -6.53 -14.64 -3.22
N LYS A 31 -7.14 -15.84 -3.19
CA LYS A 31 -8.15 -16.26 -4.16
C LYS A 31 -9.33 -15.29 -4.27
N ASP A 32 -9.83 -14.84 -3.12
CA ASP A 32 -10.98 -13.94 -3.03
C ASP A 32 -10.57 -12.45 -2.98
N VAL A 33 -9.28 -12.14 -3.15
CA VAL A 33 -8.76 -10.77 -3.09
C VAL A 33 -8.74 -10.17 -4.49
N SER A 34 -9.42 -9.02 -4.69
CA SER A 34 -9.48 -8.35 -5.99
C SER A 34 -8.14 -7.73 -6.40
N PRO A 35 -7.54 -8.09 -7.55
CA PRO A 35 -6.30 -7.47 -8.04
C PRO A 35 -6.56 -6.05 -8.54
N PHE A 36 -7.76 -5.80 -9.07
CA PHE A 36 -8.16 -4.49 -9.60
C PHE A 36 -8.19 -3.40 -8.52
N MET A 37 -8.58 -3.77 -7.30
CA MET A 37 -8.51 -2.87 -6.14
C MET A 37 -7.07 -2.36 -5.93
N PHE A 38 -6.09 -3.27 -5.96
CA PHE A 38 -4.68 -2.89 -5.76
C PHE A 38 -4.14 -2.07 -6.93
N ILE A 39 -4.57 -2.31 -8.17
CA ILE A 39 -4.19 -1.49 -9.33
C ILE A 39 -4.69 -0.04 -9.14
N ILE A 40 -5.97 0.14 -8.80
CA ILE A 40 -6.53 1.49 -8.56
C ILE A 40 -5.79 2.16 -7.40
N LEU A 41 -5.55 1.44 -6.30
CA LEU A 41 -4.83 1.98 -5.15
C LEU A 41 -3.43 2.42 -5.53
N ILE A 42 -2.65 1.58 -6.22
CA ILE A 42 -1.29 1.92 -6.68
C ILE A 42 -1.30 3.21 -7.49
N ILE A 43 -2.23 3.36 -8.44
CA ILE A 43 -2.35 4.58 -9.24
C ILE A 43 -2.65 5.78 -8.34
N GLY A 44 -3.66 5.67 -7.46
CA GLY A 44 -4.05 6.74 -6.56
C GLY A 44 -2.92 7.18 -5.62
N VAL A 45 -2.25 6.24 -4.94
CA VAL A 45 -1.18 6.57 -3.99
C VAL A 45 0.10 7.01 -4.71
N SER A 46 0.36 6.54 -5.93
CA SER A 46 1.46 7.08 -6.76
C SER A 46 1.21 8.54 -7.13
N LEU A 47 -0.03 8.88 -7.51
CA LEU A 47 -0.43 10.26 -7.79
C LEU A 47 -0.36 11.14 -6.55
N TRP A 48 -0.76 10.64 -5.38
CA TRP A 48 -0.59 11.36 -4.11
C TRP A 48 0.88 11.57 -3.75
N THR A 49 1.73 10.59 -4.01
CA THR A 49 3.18 10.71 -3.80
C THR A 49 3.74 11.81 -4.71
N TRP A 50 3.38 11.80 -5.99
CA TRP A 50 3.75 12.85 -6.94
C TRP A 50 3.25 14.23 -6.51
N TYR A 51 1.99 14.31 -6.06
CA TYR A 51 1.42 15.53 -5.51
C TYR A 51 2.19 16.03 -4.28
N GLY A 52 2.64 15.13 -3.40
CA GLY A 52 3.50 15.47 -2.27
C GLY A 52 4.81 16.13 -2.71
N PHE A 53 5.46 15.62 -3.77
CA PHE A 53 6.64 16.27 -4.35
C PHE A 53 6.34 17.68 -4.86
N LEU A 54 5.22 17.87 -5.57
CA LEU A 54 4.79 19.21 -6.04
C LEU A 54 4.52 20.18 -4.88
N LYS A 55 4.18 19.67 -3.69
CA LYS A 55 3.94 20.47 -2.48
C LYS A 55 5.14 20.58 -1.56
N ASN A 56 6.26 19.90 -1.86
CA ASN A 56 7.39 19.73 -0.93
C ASN A 56 6.96 19.21 0.45
N ASP A 57 5.96 18.31 0.49
CA ASP A 57 5.38 17.78 1.73
C ASP A 57 5.89 16.36 2.01
N LEU A 58 6.91 16.27 2.87
CA LEU A 58 7.55 15.00 3.23
C LEU A 58 6.58 13.97 3.84
N PRO A 59 5.70 14.32 4.81
CA PRO A 59 4.67 13.40 5.27
C PRO A 59 3.84 12.77 4.15
N ILE A 60 3.33 13.56 3.20
CA ILE A 60 2.55 13.03 2.07
C ILE A 60 3.41 12.10 1.20
N ILE A 61 4.64 12.52 0.87
CA ILE A 61 5.57 11.73 0.03
C ILE A 61 5.87 10.38 0.66
N ILE A 62 6.31 10.38 1.93
CA ILE A 62 6.77 9.17 2.62
C ILE A 62 5.61 8.19 2.79
N THR A 63 4.46 8.68 3.28
CA THR A 63 3.33 7.81 3.61
C THR A 63 2.70 7.17 2.38
N ASN A 64 2.49 7.93 1.31
CA ASN A 64 1.95 7.39 0.06
C ASN A 64 2.98 6.58 -0.73
N GLY A 65 4.27 6.94 -0.66
CA GLY A 65 5.35 6.16 -1.28
C GLY A 65 5.47 4.75 -0.68
N ILE A 66 5.44 4.64 0.65
CA ILE A 66 5.43 3.34 1.32
C ILE A 66 4.14 2.57 1.01
N SER A 67 2.99 3.25 0.99
CA SER A 67 1.72 2.63 0.61
C SER A 67 1.75 2.09 -0.83
N THR A 68 2.41 2.80 -1.75
CA THR A 68 2.62 2.36 -3.14
C THR A 68 3.41 1.05 -3.18
N LEU A 69 4.50 0.98 -2.43
CA LEU A 69 5.33 -0.23 -2.32
C LEU A 69 4.52 -1.42 -1.77
N PHE A 70 3.77 -1.22 -0.69
CA PHE A 70 2.99 -2.29 -0.05
C PHE A 70 1.85 -2.78 -0.94
N ASN A 71 1.15 -1.89 -1.63
CA ASN A 71 0.12 -2.29 -2.59
C ASN A 71 0.72 -3.02 -3.80
N ALA A 72 1.90 -2.62 -4.28
CA ALA A 72 2.62 -3.33 -5.33
C ALA A 72 3.03 -4.75 -4.89
N ILE A 73 3.56 -4.91 -3.67
CA ILE A 73 3.87 -6.22 -3.08
C ILE A 73 2.60 -7.08 -3.04
N MET A 74 1.49 -6.54 -2.54
CA MET A 74 0.22 -7.27 -2.50
C MET A 74 -0.25 -7.71 -3.89
N LEU A 75 -0.16 -6.84 -4.90
CA LEU A 75 -0.52 -7.18 -6.27
C LEU A 75 0.36 -8.31 -6.81
N LEU A 76 1.67 -8.26 -6.58
CA LEU A 76 2.60 -9.33 -6.96
C LEU A 76 2.26 -10.65 -6.27
N LEU A 77 1.92 -10.62 -4.98
CA LEU A 77 1.50 -11.81 -4.24
C LEU A 77 0.18 -12.38 -4.77
N ILE A 78 -0.78 -11.53 -5.14
CA ILE A 78 -2.03 -11.96 -5.76
C ILE A 78 -1.73 -12.66 -7.09
N ILE A 79 -0.92 -12.06 -7.96
CA ILE A 79 -0.55 -12.65 -9.24
C ILE A 79 0.18 -14.00 -9.03
N LYS A 80 1.14 -14.04 -8.10
CA LYS A 80 1.93 -15.25 -7.82
C LYS A 80 1.11 -16.41 -7.26
N TYR A 81 0.15 -16.14 -6.37
CA TYR A 81 -0.57 -17.20 -5.65
C TYR A 81 -1.98 -17.49 -6.19
N ARG A 82 -2.50 -16.70 -7.14
CA ARG A 82 -3.85 -16.89 -7.70
C ARG A 82 -3.99 -18.19 -8.51
N ASP A 83 -2.95 -18.60 -9.21
CA ASP A 83 -2.99 -19.79 -10.08
C ASP A 83 -2.30 -21.02 -9.45
N ILE A 84 -1.72 -20.86 -8.25
CA ILE A 84 -1.17 -21.98 -7.50
C ILE A 84 -2.33 -22.67 -6.76
N LYS A 85 -2.92 -23.66 -7.43
CA LYS A 85 -3.81 -24.66 -6.82
C LYS A 85 -3.04 -25.59 -5.88
#